data_AF-A0A524Q3S0-F1
#
_entry.id   AF-A0A524Q3S0-F1
#
_cell.length_a   1.000
_cell.length_b   1.000
_cell.length_c   1.000
_cell.angle_alpha   90.00
_cell.angle_beta   90.00
_cell.angle_gamma   90.00
#
_symmetry.space_group_name_H-M   'P 1'
#
loop_
_entity.id
_entity.type
_entity.pdbx_description
1 polymer ?
#
loop_
_entity_poly.entity_id
_entity_poly.type
_entity_poly.pdbx_seq_one_letter_code
_entity_poly.pdbx_strand_id
1 'polypeptide(L)'
;MGTRKFLRAVWDIDPAGWDYHLDIIGFALAIVLVYVVGRFVASFLGRTAWHSVERLLVQLPVIKQIYPSIKQVTDFLILSDTKVQFSRVVAVEYPRKGIYSMGLVTNPGMQSLRRRSDVDLLTVFIPSSPTPITGYTITVRRDEVIDLPFDIDQALRFTVSAGVILPSNELLEKPPADSAADDHQHAPDAVLTDE
;
A
#
# COMPACT_ATOMS: atom_id res chain seq x y z
N MET A 1 -11.16 -55.79 -74.47
CA MET A 1 -11.15 -54.37 -74.03
C MET A 1 -12.16 -54.15 -72.89
N GLY A 2 -12.11 -54.95 -71.81
CA GLY A 2 -13.23 -55.01 -70.84
C GLY A 2 -12.92 -55.30 -69.37
N THR A 3 -11.72 -55.74 -69.00
CA THR A 3 -11.43 -56.12 -67.59
C THR A 3 -10.82 -54.98 -66.76
N ARG A 4 -10.10 -54.04 -67.38
CA ARG A 4 -9.39 -52.96 -66.66
C ARG A 4 -10.28 -51.81 -66.19
N LYS A 5 -11.48 -51.66 -66.74
CA LYS A 5 -12.45 -50.61 -66.33
C LYS A 5 -13.26 -51.01 -65.09
N PHE A 6 -13.53 -52.30 -64.91
CA PHE A 6 -14.33 -52.78 -63.78
C PHE A 6 -13.54 -52.77 -62.45
N LEU A 7 -12.25 -53.10 -62.49
CA LEU A 7 -11.36 -53.00 -61.31
C LEU A 7 -11.13 -51.56 -60.83
N ARG A 8 -11.32 -50.55 -61.69
CA ARG A 8 -11.16 -49.14 -61.31
C ARG A 8 -12.44 -48.54 -60.70
N ALA A 9 -13.60 -49.12 -60.99
CA ALA A 9 -14.90 -48.67 -60.48
C ALA A 9 -15.21 -49.17 -59.06
N VAL A 10 -14.60 -50.28 -58.63
CA VAL A 10 -14.77 -50.82 -57.26
C VAL A 10 -13.79 -50.18 -56.27
N TRP A 11 -12.70 -49.58 -56.76
CA TRP A 11 -11.68 -48.89 -55.95
C TRP A 11 -11.97 -47.40 -55.73
N ASP A 12 -12.95 -46.82 -56.45
CA ASP A 12 -13.34 -45.40 -56.37
C ASP A 12 -14.51 -45.18 -55.39
N ILE A 13 -14.62 -46.05 -54.38
CA ILE A 13 -15.42 -45.78 -53.18
C ILE A 13 -14.53 -44.89 -52.32
N ASP A 14 -14.66 -43.59 -52.54
CA ASP A 14 -13.98 -42.54 -51.80
C ASP A 14 -14.20 -42.73 -50.28
N PRO A 15 -13.15 -43.01 -49.48
CA PRO A 15 -13.28 -43.15 -48.02
C PRO A 15 -13.66 -41.82 -47.34
N ALA A 16 -13.54 -40.70 -48.05
CA ALA A 16 -13.62 -39.35 -47.50
C ALA A 16 -14.98 -38.96 -46.90
N GLY A 17 -16.06 -39.71 -47.17
CA GLY A 17 -17.37 -39.47 -46.57
C GLY A 17 -17.56 -40.06 -45.17
N TRP A 18 -16.78 -41.09 -44.82
CA TRP A 18 -16.85 -41.72 -43.49
C TRP A 18 -15.90 -41.10 -42.48
N ASP A 19 -14.83 -40.44 -42.93
CA ASP A 19 -13.82 -39.86 -42.06
C ASP A 19 -14.35 -38.66 -41.25
N TYR A 20 -15.19 -37.79 -41.84
CA TYR A 20 -15.76 -36.64 -41.13
C TYR A 20 -16.65 -37.03 -39.95
N HIS A 21 -17.42 -38.11 -40.08
CA HIS A 21 -18.27 -38.58 -38.99
C HIS A 21 -17.43 -39.17 -37.85
N LEU A 22 -16.37 -39.89 -38.18
CA LEU A 22 -15.44 -40.46 -37.20
C LEU A 22 -14.65 -39.37 -36.47
N ASP A 23 -14.23 -38.32 -37.16
CA ASP A 23 -13.52 -37.18 -36.57
C ASP A 23 -14.41 -36.38 -35.61
N ILE A 24 -15.66 -36.10 -35.98
CA ILE A 24 -16.62 -35.38 -35.12
C ILE A 24 -16.98 -36.23 -33.89
N ILE A 25 -17.18 -37.55 -34.08
CA ILE A 25 -17.43 -38.48 -32.97
C ILE A 25 -16.21 -38.54 -32.04
N GLY A 26 -15.00 -38.60 -32.59
CA GLY A 26 -13.75 -38.59 -31.82
C GLY A 26 -13.58 -37.30 -31.01
N PHE A 27 -13.85 -36.15 -31.62
CA PHE A 27 -13.79 -34.84 -30.95
C PHE A 27 -14.84 -34.72 -29.83
N ALA A 28 -16.08 -35.13 -30.09
CA ALA A 28 -17.14 -35.14 -29.09
C ALA A 28 -16.78 -36.09 -27.92
N LEU A 29 -16.24 -37.28 -28.23
CA LEU A 29 -15.79 -38.23 -27.23
C LEU A 29 -14.64 -37.66 -26.37
N ALA A 30 -13.68 -36.97 -26.99
CA ALA A 30 -12.59 -36.31 -26.27
C ALA A 30 -13.10 -35.23 -25.32
N ILE A 31 -14.06 -34.39 -25.74
CA ILE A 31 -14.69 -33.39 -24.87
C ILE A 31 -15.40 -34.06 -23.70
N VAL A 32 -16.20 -35.11 -23.95
CA VAL A 32 -16.91 -35.86 -22.91
C VAL A 32 -15.92 -36.48 -21.93
N LEU A 33 -14.82 -37.05 -22.43
CA LEU A 33 -13.79 -37.68 -21.60
C LEU A 33 -13.07 -36.65 -20.73
N VAL A 34 -12.67 -35.52 -21.29
CA VAL A 34 -12.07 -34.39 -20.54
C VAL A 34 -13.04 -33.87 -19.48
N TYR A 35 -14.34 -33.74 -19.81
CA TYR A 35 -15.36 -33.33 -18.86
C TYR A 35 -15.53 -34.31 -17.70
N VAL A 36 -15.60 -35.61 -17.98
CA VAL A 36 -15.73 -36.66 -16.96
C VAL A 36 -14.50 -36.71 -16.07
N VAL A 37 -13.29 -36.66 -16.64
CA VAL A 37 -12.03 -36.63 -15.89
C VAL A 37 -11.96 -35.37 -15.03
N GLY A 38 -12.26 -34.20 -15.59
CA GLY A 38 -12.29 -32.94 -14.85
C GLY A 38 -13.28 -32.98 -13.69
N ARG A 39 -14.47 -33.52 -13.89
CA ARG A 39 -15.46 -33.72 -12.83
C ARG A 39 -14.97 -34.69 -11.76
N PHE A 40 -14.31 -35.78 -12.15
CA PHE A 40 -13.79 -36.77 -11.20
C PHE A 40 -12.67 -36.17 -10.34
N VAL A 41 -11.73 -35.46 -10.95
CA VAL A 41 -10.66 -34.73 -10.24
C VAL A 41 -11.26 -33.69 -9.30
N ALA A 42 -12.20 -32.86 -9.78
CA ALA A 42 -12.86 -31.85 -8.95
C ALA A 42 -13.65 -32.47 -7.80
N SER A 43 -14.29 -33.62 -8.01
CA SER A 43 -15.12 -34.26 -6.98
C SER A 43 -14.30 -35.06 -5.96
N PHE A 44 -13.20 -35.70 -6.39
CA PHE A 44 -12.36 -36.53 -5.54
C PHE A 44 -11.33 -35.71 -4.74
N LEU A 45 -10.64 -34.78 -5.41
CA LEU A 45 -9.70 -33.87 -4.75
C LEU A 45 -10.45 -32.73 -4.04
N GLY A 46 -11.52 -32.20 -4.61
CA GLY A 46 -12.23 -31.06 -4.03
C GLY A 46 -12.83 -31.36 -2.66
N ARG A 47 -13.52 -32.50 -2.49
CA ARG A 47 -14.11 -32.87 -1.19
C ARG A 47 -13.06 -33.21 -0.13
N THR A 48 -12.00 -33.92 -0.52
CA THR A 48 -10.94 -34.35 0.41
C THR A 48 -10.04 -33.17 0.82
N ALA A 49 -9.70 -32.29 -0.13
CA ALA A 49 -8.98 -31.06 0.14
C ALA A 49 -9.80 -30.11 1.01
N TRP A 50 -11.11 -29.97 0.73
CA TRP A 50 -12.01 -29.14 1.55
C TRP A 50 -12.08 -29.61 3.00
N HIS A 51 -12.26 -30.91 3.23
CA HIS A 51 -12.27 -31.45 4.60
C HIS A 51 -10.91 -31.37 5.31
N SER A 52 -9.80 -31.43 4.57
CA SER A 52 -8.45 -31.25 5.13
C SER A 52 -8.20 -29.79 5.54
N VAL A 53 -8.64 -28.84 4.72
CA VAL A 53 -8.61 -27.40 5.02
C VAL A 53 -9.49 -27.09 6.23
N GLU A 54 -10.69 -27.64 6.29
CA GLU A 54 -11.62 -27.44 7.40
C GLU A 54 -11.04 -27.97 8.72
N ARG A 55 -10.41 -29.15 8.72
CA ARG A 55 -9.73 -29.68 9.91
C ARG A 55 -8.51 -28.85 10.33
N LEU A 56 -7.70 -28.38 9.37
CA LEU A 56 -6.57 -27.48 9.64
C LEU A 56 -7.04 -26.15 10.24
N LEU A 57 -8.11 -25.56 9.72
CA LEU A 57 -8.69 -24.31 10.22
C LEU A 57 -9.31 -24.47 11.62
N VAL A 58 -9.98 -25.59 11.90
CA VAL A 58 -10.62 -25.84 13.20
C VAL A 58 -9.59 -26.15 14.31
N GLN A 59 -8.42 -26.72 13.98
CA GLN A 59 -7.35 -27.02 14.94
C GLN A 59 -6.31 -25.91 15.14
N LEU A 60 -6.49 -24.71 14.54
CA LEU A 60 -5.60 -23.58 14.75
C LEU A 60 -6.11 -22.66 15.89
N PRO A 61 -5.71 -22.87 17.17
CA PRO A 61 -6.01 -21.95 18.28
C PRO A 61 -5.43 -20.54 18.10
N VAL A 62 -4.55 -20.35 17.11
CA VAL A 62 -3.92 -19.08 16.73
C VAL A 62 -4.94 -18.09 16.12
N ILE A 63 -5.90 -18.58 15.34
CA ILE A 63 -6.88 -17.73 14.64
C ILE A 63 -7.81 -17.05 15.65
N LYS A 64 -8.19 -17.74 16.75
CA LYS A 64 -9.04 -17.17 17.82
C LYS A 64 -8.35 -16.09 18.66
N GLN A 65 -7.02 -16.05 18.71
CA GLN A 65 -6.29 -15.02 19.46
C GLN A 65 -5.99 -13.77 18.60
N ILE A 66 -5.83 -13.94 17.29
CA ILE A 66 -5.48 -12.84 16.37
C ILE A 66 -6.73 -12.13 15.84
N TYR A 67 -7.82 -12.85 15.58
CA TYR A 67 -9.07 -12.26 15.09
C TYR A 67 -9.64 -11.15 16.00
N PRO A 68 -9.61 -11.26 17.34
CA PRO A 68 -10.04 -10.18 18.21
C PRO A 68 -9.22 -8.91 18.00
N SER A 69 -7.89 -9.01 17.87
CA SER A 69 -7.01 -7.86 17.65
C SER A 69 -7.25 -7.20 16.29
N ILE A 70 -7.41 -8.01 15.24
CA ILE A 70 -7.73 -7.50 13.90
C ILE A 70 -9.13 -6.90 13.89
N LYS A 71 -10.11 -7.58 14.49
CA LYS A 71 -11.48 -7.08 14.60
C LYS A 71 -11.54 -5.81 15.43
N GLN A 72 -10.69 -5.64 16.44
CA GLN A 72 -10.63 -4.42 17.25
C GLN A 72 -10.02 -3.25 16.46
N VAL A 73 -9.01 -3.51 15.63
CA VAL A 73 -8.49 -2.52 14.66
C VAL A 73 -9.56 -2.17 13.62
N THR A 74 -10.23 -3.17 13.05
CA THR A 74 -11.26 -2.97 12.04
C THR A 74 -12.52 -2.31 12.61
N ASP A 75 -12.96 -2.67 13.82
CA ASP A 75 -14.08 -2.04 14.53
C ASP A 75 -13.72 -0.59 14.89
N PHE A 76 -12.46 -0.30 15.26
CA PHE A 76 -12.00 1.08 15.43
C PHE A 76 -12.03 1.87 14.12
N LEU A 77 -11.74 1.24 12.99
CA LEU A 77 -11.79 1.86 11.67
C LEU A 77 -13.23 1.99 11.11
N ILE A 78 -14.13 1.06 11.43
CA ILE A 78 -15.49 0.97 10.85
C ILE A 78 -16.54 1.66 11.74
N LEU A 79 -16.47 1.54 13.07
CA LEU A 79 -17.43 2.19 13.98
C LEU A 79 -17.14 3.68 14.20
N SER A 80 -16.00 4.15 13.72
CA SER A 80 -15.67 5.58 13.73
C SER A 80 -16.26 6.27 12.51
N ASP A 81 -17.61 6.32 12.45
CA ASP A 81 -18.37 7.28 11.63
C ASP A 81 -18.18 8.74 12.10
N THR A 82 -17.35 8.94 13.13
CA THR A 82 -16.77 10.24 13.42
C THR A 82 -15.60 10.41 12.48
N LYS A 83 -15.61 11.44 11.62
CA LYS A 83 -14.41 12.03 11.03
C LYS A 83 -13.24 11.94 12.00
N VAL A 84 -12.44 10.90 11.85
CA VAL A 84 -11.28 10.61 12.67
C VAL A 84 -10.31 11.75 12.31
N GLN A 85 -10.30 12.82 13.12
CA GLN A 85 -9.34 13.93 13.12
C GLN A 85 -7.90 13.46 13.46
N PHE A 86 -7.53 12.25 13.06
CA PHE A 86 -6.23 11.61 13.28
C PHE A 86 -5.38 11.67 12.01
N SER A 87 -5.66 12.66 11.16
CA SER A 87 -5.00 12.94 9.90
C SER A 87 -4.34 14.33 9.91
N ARG A 88 -3.69 14.67 11.02
CA ARG A 88 -3.11 15.99 11.25
C ARG A 88 -1.59 15.89 11.32
N VAL A 89 -0.91 16.67 10.50
CA VAL A 89 0.54 16.82 10.52
C VAL A 89 0.89 17.95 11.48
N VAL A 90 1.88 17.70 12.33
CA VAL A 90 2.29 18.65 13.37
C VAL A 90 3.81 18.75 13.47
N ALA A 91 4.32 19.87 13.97
CA ALA A 91 5.68 20.01 14.44
C ALA A 91 5.70 19.94 15.98
N VAL A 92 6.67 19.21 16.52
CA VAL A 92 6.86 19.01 17.95
C VAL A 92 8.32 19.18 18.32
N GLU A 93 8.59 19.78 19.48
CA GLU A 93 9.96 19.94 19.97
C GLU A 93 10.52 18.61 20.49
N TYR A 94 11.31 17.92 19.66
CA TYR A 94 11.92 16.63 19.98
C TYR A 94 13.26 16.48 19.24
N PRO A 95 14.33 15.97 19.88
CA PRO A 95 14.37 15.43 21.25
C PRO A 95 14.60 16.48 22.35
N ARG A 96 14.85 17.75 22.00
CA ARG A 96 15.03 18.85 22.96
C ARG A 96 14.38 20.14 22.46
N LYS A 97 14.19 21.09 23.37
CA LYS A 97 13.68 22.45 23.08
C LYS A 97 14.51 23.15 21.99
N GLY A 98 13.83 23.84 21.09
CA GLY A 98 14.41 24.51 19.92
C GLY A 98 14.70 23.62 18.71
N ILE A 99 14.42 22.32 18.77
CA ILE A 99 14.52 21.40 17.62
C ILE A 99 13.12 20.87 17.30
N TYR A 100 12.64 21.15 16.09
CA TYR A 100 11.32 20.71 15.65
C TYR A 100 11.43 19.45 14.79
N SER A 101 10.69 18.43 15.21
CA SER A 101 10.46 17.22 14.43
C SER A 101 9.03 17.25 13.89
N MET A 102 8.86 16.87 12.64
CA MET A 102 7.53 16.66 12.06
C MET A 102 6.98 15.30 12.54
N GLY A 103 5.69 15.27 12.86
CA GLY A 103 5.00 14.08 13.30
C GLY A 103 3.53 14.05 12.91
N LEU A 104 2.93 12.88 13.07
CA LEU A 104 1.53 12.59 12.76
C LEU A 104 0.77 12.32 14.05
N VAL A 105 -0.36 12.99 14.26
CA VAL A 105 -1.18 12.75 15.45
C VAL A 105 -1.97 11.46 15.28
N THR A 106 -1.67 10.45 16.11
CA THR A 106 -2.25 9.10 16.00
C THR A 106 -3.28 8.78 17.08
N ASN A 107 -3.33 9.54 18.18
CA ASN A 107 -4.32 9.36 19.23
C ASN A 107 -4.47 10.63 20.10
N PRO A 108 -5.66 10.91 20.68
CA PRO A 108 -5.84 11.92 21.74
C PRO A 108 -5.13 11.60 23.07
N GLY A 109 -4.03 10.84 23.07
CA GLY A 109 -3.22 10.53 24.25
C GLY A 109 -3.71 9.32 25.06
N MET A 110 -2.78 8.65 25.75
CA MET A 110 -3.10 7.54 26.65
C MET A 110 -3.97 7.99 27.82
N GLN A 111 -5.15 7.36 27.97
CA GLN A 111 -6.11 7.65 29.03
C GLN A 111 -5.52 7.52 30.45
N SER A 112 -4.60 6.58 30.66
CA SER A 112 -3.92 6.39 31.95
C SER A 112 -3.05 7.56 32.36
N LEU A 113 -2.42 8.24 31.39
CA LEU A 113 -1.62 9.45 31.62
C LEU A 113 -2.52 10.66 31.82
N ARG A 114 -3.54 10.85 30.98
CA ARG A 114 -4.50 11.97 31.08
C ARG A 114 -5.17 12.05 32.45
N ARG A 115 -5.60 10.91 33.01
CA ARG A 115 -6.22 10.85 34.35
C ARG A 115 -5.28 11.23 35.49
N ARG A 116 -3.96 11.16 35.30
CA ARG A 116 -2.96 11.46 36.34
C ARG A 116 -2.37 12.85 36.19
N SER A 117 -2.29 13.37 34.97
CA SER A 117 -1.70 14.68 34.71
C SER A 117 -2.73 15.81 34.69
N ASP A 118 -4.02 15.53 34.45
CA ASP A 118 -5.06 16.54 34.21
C ASP A 118 -4.71 17.55 33.09
N VAL A 119 -3.79 17.14 32.22
CA VAL A 119 -3.34 17.90 31.05
C VAL A 119 -3.85 17.20 29.80
N ASP A 120 -4.28 17.99 28.81
CA ASP A 120 -4.66 17.44 27.52
C ASP A 120 -3.42 16.98 26.73
N LEU A 121 -3.41 15.71 26.38
CA LEU A 121 -2.25 15.03 25.77
C LEU A 121 -2.58 14.58 24.36
N LEU A 122 -1.54 14.48 23.55
CA LEU A 122 -1.58 13.93 22.21
C LEU A 122 -0.50 12.88 22.03
N THR A 123 -0.84 11.79 21.37
CA THR A 123 0.14 10.81 20.91
C THR A 123 0.53 11.17 19.48
N VAL A 124 1.83 11.36 19.27
CA VAL A 124 2.42 11.78 18.01
C VAL A 124 3.44 10.72 17.58
N PHE A 125 3.32 10.26 16.34
CA PHE A 125 4.32 9.42 15.69
C PHE A 125 5.29 10.29 14.90
N ILE A 126 6.58 10.23 15.23
CA ILE A 126 7.67 10.91 14.52
C ILE A 126 8.33 9.88 13.59
N PRO A 127 8.10 9.98 12.27
CA PRO A 127 8.69 9.05 11.33
C PRO A 127 10.18 9.32 11.14
N SER A 128 10.95 8.28 10.84
CA SER A 128 12.36 8.36 10.47
C SER A 128 12.50 8.52 8.96
N SER A 129 13.44 9.36 8.53
CA SER A 129 13.82 9.47 7.13
C SER A 129 14.93 8.47 6.78
N PRO A 130 14.93 7.87 5.58
CA PRO A 130 13.94 8.00 4.50
C PRO A 130 12.77 7.00 4.62
N THR A 131 12.73 6.15 5.65
CA THR A 131 11.73 5.08 5.82
C THR A 131 10.60 5.51 6.77
N PRO A 132 9.51 6.10 6.27
CA PRO A 132 8.48 6.74 7.10
C PRO A 132 7.66 5.75 7.95
N ILE A 133 7.84 4.46 7.73
CA ILE A 133 7.19 3.38 8.49
C ILE A 133 7.87 3.21 9.87
N THR A 134 9.16 3.48 9.96
CA THR A 134 9.93 3.37 11.21
C THR A 134 9.97 4.71 11.92
N GLY A 135 10.02 4.73 13.25
CA GLY A 135 10.03 5.99 14.00
C GLY A 135 9.81 5.83 15.49
N TYR A 136 9.56 6.96 16.14
CA TYR A 136 9.29 7.03 17.58
C TYR A 136 7.85 7.48 17.82
N THR A 137 7.21 6.91 18.83
CA THR A 137 5.92 7.40 19.31
C THR A 137 6.13 8.12 20.62
N ILE A 138 5.70 9.38 20.68
CA ILE A 138 5.79 10.20 21.88
C ILE A 138 4.41 10.67 22.31
N THR A 139 4.27 10.97 23.60
CA THR A 139 3.08 11.63 24.13
C THR A 139 3.49 13.01 24.63
N VAL A 140 2.86 14.05 24.09
CA VAL A 140 3.17 15.45 24.36
C VAL A 140 1.91 16.22 24.74
N ARG A 141 2.07 17.37 25.39
CA ARG A 141 0.93 18.21 25.73
C ARG A 141 0.38 18.88 24.47
N ARG A 142 -0.94 19.05 24.40
CA ARG A 142 -1.60 19.63 23.21
C ARG A 142 -1.13 21.06 22.91
N ASP A 143 -0.78 21.83 23.95
CA ASP A 143 -0.27 23.20 23.86
C ASP A 143 1.19 23.30 23.37
N GLU A 144 1.92 22.18 23.30
CA GLU A 144 3.32 22.14 22.84
C GLU A 144 3.48 21.68 21.38
N VAL A 145 2.36 21.58 20.66
CA VAL A 145 2.31 21.05 19.31
C VAL A 145 1.87 22.16 18.36
N ILE A 146 2.61 22.32 17.25
CA ILE A 146 2.31 23.31 16.21
C ILE A 146 1.67 22.59 15.03
N ASP A 147 0.50 23.06 14.61
CA ASP A 147 -0.19 22.53 13.44
C ASP A 147 0.47 23.00 12.14
N LEU A 148 0.77 22.05 11.25
CA LEU A 148 1.37 22.34 9.96
C LEU A 148 0.29 22.40 8.86
N PRO A 149 0.30 23.42 7.97
CA PRO A 149 -0.77 23.68 7.02
C PRO A 149 -0.63 22.84 5.72
N PHE A 150 -0.29 21.56 5.85
CA PHE A 150 -0.12 20.64 4.73
C PHE A 150 -0.54 19.21 5.08
N ASP A 151 -0.85 18.43 4.05
CA ASP A 151 -1.45 17.11 4.21
C ASP A 151 -0.40 16.02 4.49
N ILE A 152 -0.86 14.86 4.96
CA ILE A 152 -0.03 13.69 5.29
C ILE A 152 0.81 13.26 4.09
N ASP A 153 0.25 13.30 2.87
CA ASP A 153 0.99 12.93 1.66
C ASP A 153 2.21 13.82 1.43
N GLN A 154 2.07 15.13 1.71
CA GLN A 154 3.17 16.08 1.61
C GLN A 154 4.21 15.85 2.71
N ALA A 155 3.75 15.52 3.92
CA ALA A 155 4.61 15.14 5.04
C ALA A 155 5.42 13.86 4.73
N LEU A 156 4.79 12.82 4.18
CA LEU A 156 5.46 11.58 3.80
C LEU A 156 6.50 11.82 2.71
N ARG A 157 6.20 12.65 1.70
CA ARG A 157 7.18 13.04 0.67
C ARG A 157 8.38 13.77 1.28
N PHE A 158 8.13 14.69 2.20
CA PHE A 158 9.20 15.37 2.95
C PHE A 158 10.07 14.35 3.68
N THR A 159 9.48 13.43 4.46
CA THR A 159 10.25 12.42 5.22
C THR A 159 11.04 11.47 4.32
N VAL A 160 10.44 10.95 3.24
CA VAL A 160 11.12 10.03 2.31
C VAL A 160 12.27 10.71 1.61
N SER A 161 12.12 12.00 1.27
CA SER A 161 13.19 12.81 0.67
C SER A 161 14.25 13.28 1.67
N ALA A 162 14.18 12.86 2.94
CA ALA A 162 15.03 13.35 4.02
C ALA A 162 15.02 14.90 4.16
N GLY A 163 13.86 15.51 3.90
CA GLY A 163 13.64 16.95 4.03
C GLY A 163 14.03 17.79 2.81
N VAL A 164 14.48 17.16 1.70
CA VAL A 164 14.84 17.87 0.47
C VAL A 164 13.63 18.44 -0.25
N ILE A 165 12.51 17.71 -0.24
CA ILE A 165 11.26 18.13 -0.88
C ILE A 165 10.39 18.81 0.17
N LEU A 166 10.30 20.14 0.11
CA LEU A 166 9.36 20.89 0.94
C LEU A 166 7.92 20.72 0.44
N PRO A 167 6.93 20.71 1.36
CA PRO A 167 5.52 20.84 1.01
C PRO A 167 5.29 22.07 0.15
N SER A 168 4.44 21.96 -0.87
CA SER A 168 4.21 23.01 -1.88
C SER A 168 3.75 24.36 -1.29
N ASN A 169 3.10 24.32 -0.13
CA ASN A 169 2.59 25.50 0.57
C ASN A 169 3.66 26.21 1.44
N GLU A 170 4.85 25.62 1.58
CA GLU A 170 5.96 26.12 2.42
C GLU A 170 7.17 26.55 1.58
N LEU A 171 7.06 26.51 0.25
CA LEU A 171 8.07 27.08 -0.63
C LEU A 171 8.07 28.58 -0.42
N LEU A 172 9.13 29.11 0.19
CA LEU A 172 9.37 30.54 0.39
C LEU A 172 8.94 31.28 -0.88
N GLU A 173 8.01 32.22 -0.73
CA GLU A 173 7.67 33.15 -1.79
C GLU A 173 8.98 33.77 -2.26
N LYS A 174 9.34 33.48 -3.52
CA LYS A 174 10.60 33.89 -4.12
C LYS A 174 10.77 35.39 -3.86
N PRO A 175 11.86 35.85 -3.19
CA PRO A 175 12.09 37.27 -3.02
C PRO A 175 12.01 37.95 -4.40
N PRO A 176 11.28 39.09 -4.53
CA PRO A 176 11.18 39.77 -5.80
C PRO A 176 12.59 40.04 -6.35
N ALA A 177 12.78 39.73 -7.63
CA ALA A 177 14.09 39.64 -8.29
C ALA A 177 14.92 40.93 -8.28
N ASP A 178 14.41 42.02 -7.73
CA ASP A 178 15.05 43.33 -7.70
C ASP A 178 16.08 43.51 -6.56
N SER A 179 16.16 42.61 -5.57
CA SER A 179 17.11 42.77 -4.45
C SER A 179 18.51 42.19 -4.70
N ALA A 180 18.78 41.64 -5.90
CA ALA A 180 20.09 41.06 -6.24
C ALA A 180 21.01 42.03 -7.02
N ALA A 181 20.57 43.26 -7.27
CA ALA A 181 21.31 44.21 -8.09
C ALA A 181 22.19 45.21 -7.31
N ASP A 182 22.11 45.26 -5.98
CA ASP A 182 22.70 46.37 -5.21
C ASP A 182 24.00 46.03 -4.44
N ASP A 183 24.49 44.78 -4.51
CA ASP A 183 25.61 44.33 -3.66
C ASP A 183 27.00 44.37 -4.35
N HIS A 184 27.13 45.11 -5.46
CA HIS A 184 28.41 45.29 -6.16
C HIS A 184 29.05 46.68 -6.01
N GLN A 185 28.59 47.51 -5.08
CA GLN A 185 29.15 48.85 -4.87
C GLN A 185 29.48 49.17 -3.40
N HIS A 186 30.27 48.31 -2.76
CA HIS A 186 31.09 48.75 -1.62
C HIS A 186 32.37 47.91 -1.46
N ALA A 187 33.32 48.11 -2.37
CA ALA A 187 34.72 47.79 -2.07
C ALA A 187 35.32 49.04 -1.39
N PRO A 188 35.73 48.98 -0.11
CA PRO A 188 36.46 50.08 0.50
C PRO A 188 37.90 50.10 -0.05
N ASP A 189 38.27 51.24 -0.61
CA ASP A 189 39.61 51.58 -1.06
C ASP A 189 40.65 51.34 0.04
N ALA A 190 41.66 50.53 -0.28
CA ALA A 190 42.84 50.35 0.56
C ALA A 190 43.65 51.65 0.55
N VAL A 191 43.50 52.46 1.60
CA VAL A 191 44.35 53.61 1.87
C VAL A 191 45.61 53.13 2.62
N LEU A 192 46.76 53.23 1.93
CA LEU A 192 48.07 53.31 2.56
C LEU A 192 48.12 54.52 3.50
N THR A 193 48.59 54.36 4.73
CA THR A 193 49.57 55.29 5.33
C THR A 193 50.24 54.70 6.58
N ASP A 194 51.59 54.65 6.51
CA ASP A 194 52.64 54.88 7.51
C ASP A 194 52.34 54.72 9.02
N GLU A 195 53.06 53.78 9.67
CA GLU A 195 54.03 54.03 10.76
C GLU A 195 55.15 52.97 10.77
#